data_AF-A0A0P4R385-F1
#
_entry.id   AF-A0A0P4R385-F1
#
_cell.length_a   1.000
_cell.length_b   1.000
_cell.length_c   1.000
_cell.angle_alpha   90.00
_cell.angle_beta   90.00
_cell.angle_gamma   90.00
#
_symmetry.space_group_name_H-M   'P 1'
#
loop_
_entity.id
_entity.type
_entity.pdbx_description
1 polymer ?
#
loop_
_entity_poly.entity_id
_entity_poly.type
_entity_poly.pdbx_seq_one_letter_code
_entity_poly.pdbx_strand_id
1 'polypeptide(L)'
;MSNSADSPDRPTRSRLRPVRLLTLVVFALAGLLFWLSFDTARGTNLRSDDSMLRLSDLIQERSHKNGAQDDRNATLREEVDALAQRDNGSSRAEEAKLKALEKNAGTKPVKGQGVTVTLTDAPPNATAKIPGLPEPQPNDLVIHQQDLQAVVNALWHGGAKGIKVMDQRLISTSAVRCVGNTLILQGRVYSPPYKVTAVGNREALTNALTASPAIQNYLQYVNAYGLGWKVDQHEAVTLPGYSGTVDLHYAQPVKP
;
A
#
# COMPACT_ATOMS: atom_id res chain seq x y z
N MET A 1 60.23 5.10 -73.06
CA MET A 1 59.08 4.65 -73.86
C MET A 1 58.82 3.19 -73.54
N SER A 2 57.56 2.85 -73.27
CA SER A 2 56.93 1.52 -73.40
C SER A 2 57.46 0.34 -72.56
N ASN A 3 56.67 -0.14 -71.60
CA ASN A 3 55.80 -1.32 -71.79
C ASN A 3 55.33 -1.86 -70.44
N SER A 4 54.02 -1.78 -70.17
CA SER A 4 53.34 -2.81 -69.37
C SER A 4 52.13 -3.24 -70.19
N ALA A 5 52.25 -4.43 -70.79
CA ALA A 5 51.21 -5.07 -71.54
C ALA A 5 50.25 -5.78 -70.58
N ASP A 6 48.99 -5.61 -70.91
CA ASP A 6 47.78 -6.19 -70.34
C ASP A 6 47.74 -7.72 -70.55
N SER A 7 47.02 -8.44 -69.69
CA SER A 7 46.68 -9.85 -69.90
C SER A 7 45.28 -10.10 -69.32
N PRO A 8 44.29 -10.51 -70.13
CA PRO A 8 42.94 -10.73 -69.64
C PRO A 8 42.61 -12.21 -69.34
N ASP A 9 41.67 -12.31 -68.40
CA ASP A 9 40.60 -13.30 -68.22
C ASP A 9 40.82 -14.69 -67.62
N ARG A 10 40.05 -14.93 -66.54
CA ARG A 10 39.03 -16.00 -66.47
C ARG A 10 37.97 -15.68 -65.39
N PRO A 11 36.66 -15.64 -65.71
CA PRO A 11 35.61 -15.56 -64.69
C PRO A 11 35.33 -16.96 -64.14
N THR A 12 35.76 -17.22 -62.90
CA THR A 12 35.33 -18.42 -62.16
C THR A 12 33.85 -18.28 -61.77
N ARG A 13 32.97 -19.04 -62.44
CA ARG A 13 31.56 -19.18 -62.03
C ARG A 13 31.50 -19.72 -60.59
N SER A 14 31.19 -18.84 -59.65
CA SER A 14 30.93 -19.16 -58.24
C SER A 14 29.67 -20.03 -58.13
N ARG A 15 29.82 -21.36 -58.14
CA ARG A 15 28.79 -22.25 -57.59
C ARG A 15 28.74 -21.99 -56.09
N LEU A 16 27.68 -21.32 -55.63
CA LEU A 16 27.39 -21.18 -54.21
C LEU A 16 27.36 -22.59 -53.61
N ARG A 17 28.37 -22.91 -52.79
CA ARG A 17 28.46 -24.20 -52.10
C ARG A 17 27.21 -24.35 -51.23
N PRO A 18 26.52 -25.52 -51.22
CA PRO A 18 25.27 -25.72 -50.49
C PRO A 18 25.37 -25.34 -49.00
N VAL A 19 26.58 -25.43 -48.44
CA VAL A 19 26.92 -24.97 -47.09
C VAL A 19 26.64 -23.47 -46.89
N ARG A 20 26.98 -22.60 -47.85
CA ARG A 20 26.73 -21.15 -47.74
C ARG A 20 25.23 -20.83 -47.76
N LEU A 21 24.47 -21.62 -48.52
CA LEU A 21 23.01 -21.48 -48.62
C LEU A 21 22.35 -21.90 -47.29
N LEU A 22 22.84 -22.98 -46.68
CA LEU A 22 22.40 -23.43 -45.37
C LEU A 22 22.73 -22.41 -44.27
N THR A 23 23.92 -21.83 -44.29
CA THR A 23 24.31 -20.76 -43.35
C THR A 23 23.40 -19.54 -43.47
N LEU A 24 23.08 -19.08 -44.69
CA LEU A 24 22.15 -17.97 -44.93
C LEU A 24 20.74 -18.28 -44.40
N VAL A 25 20.25 -19.50 -44.60
CA VAL A 25 18.94 -19.93 -44.08
C VAL A 25 18.92 -19.92 -42.56
N VAL A 26 19.98 -20.42 -41.91
CA VAL A 26 20.09 -20.41 -40.43
C VAL A 26 20.11 -18.98 -39.90
N PHE A 27 20.88 -18.06 -40.50
CA PHE A 27 20.89 -16.66 -40.09
C PHE A 27 19.55 -15.96 -40.35
N ALA A 28 18.86 -16.28 -41.45
CA ALA A 28 17.53 -15.75 -41.74
C ALA A 28 16.51 -16.24 -40.70
N LEU A 29 16.54 -17.52 -40.32
CA LEU A 29 15.70 -18.08 -39.27
C LEU A 29 16.00 -17.47 -37.90
N ALA A 30 17.29 -17.32 -37.56
CA ALA A 30 17.68 -16.65 -36.32
C ALA A 30 17.19 -15.19 -36.30
N GLY A 31 17.38 -14.46 -37.40
CA GLY A 31 16.87 -13.09 -37.55
C GLY A 31 15.34 -13.01 -37.44
N LEU A 32 14.62 -13.96 -38.03
CA LEU A 32 13.17 -14.07 -37.92
C LEU A 32 12.73 -14.33 -36.47
N LEU A 33 13.42 -15.21 -35.75
CA LEU A 33 13.15 -15.48 -34.33
C LEU A 33 13.43 -14.25 -33.47
N PHE A 34 14.54 -13.54 -33.70
CA PHE A 34 14.83 -12.28 -33.02
C PHE A 34 13.78 -11.21 -33.31
N TRP A 35 13.33 -11.10 -34.56
CA TRP A 35 12.30 -10.14 -34.96
C TRP A 35 10.93 -10.48 -34.33
N LEU A 36 10.49 -11.74 -34.43
CA LEU A 36 9.26 -12.21 -33.79
C LEU A 36 9.30 -12.02 -32.28
N SER A 37 10.43 -12.31 -31.64
CA SER A 37 10.62 -12.08 -30.21
C SER A 37 10.56 -10.60 -29.86
N PHE A 38 11.13 -9.72 -30.68
CA PHE A 38 11.12 -8.28 -30.45
C PHE A 38 9.72 -7.67 -30.65
N ASP A 39 9.02 -8.07 -31.71
CA ASP A 39 7.66 -7.65 -32.02
C ASP A 39 6.66 -8.15 -30.96
N THR A 40 6.76 -9.43 -30.58
CA THR A 40 5.94 -10.02 -29.52
C THR A 40 6.21 -9.39 -28.17
N ALA A 41 7.48 -9.07 -27.86
CA ALA A 41 7.87 -8.43 -26.59
C ALA A 41 7.55 -6.93 -26.54
N ARG A 42 7.10 -6.30 -27.65
CA ARG A 42 6.79 -4.86 -27.76
C ARG A 42 7.84 -3.93 -27.12
N GLY A 43 9.11 -4.33 -27.11
CA GLY A 43 10.21 -3.53 -26.58
C GLY A 43 10.16 -3.16 -25.08
N THR A 44 9.40 -3.86 -24.23
CA THR A 44 9.36 -3.52 -22.80
C THR A 44 10.61 -4.04 -22.09
N ASN A 45 11.59 -3.17 -21.91
CA ASN A 45 12.71 -3.42 -21.02
C ASN A 45 12.18 -3.45 -19.58
N LEU A 46 12.17 -4.62 -18.94
CA LEU A 46 11.55 -4.85 -17.62
C LEU A 46 12.20 -4.05 -16.47
N ARG A 47 13.28 -3.31 -16.75
CA ARG A 47 14.06 -2.51 -15.79
C ARG A 47 14.48 -1.13 -16.35
N SER A 48 13.72 -0.54 -17.27
CA SER A 48 13.95 0.87 -17.62
C SER A 48 13.19 1.79 -16.67
N ASP A 49 13.73 2.97 -16.38
CA ASP A 49 13.08 3.99 -15.53
C ASP A 49 11.66 4.33 -16.02
N ASP A 50 11.43 4.31 -17.33
CA ASP A 50 10.11 4.47 -17.96
C ASP A 50 9.10 3.39 -17.52
N SER A 51 9.54 2.13 -17.37
CA SER A 51 8.65 1.06 -16.88
C SER A 51 8.27 1.22 -15.40
N MET A 52 9.18 1.75 -14.57
CA MET A 52 8.92 2.03 -13.15
C MET A 52 8.03 3.25 -12.94
N LEU A 53 8.21 4.29 -13.77
CA LEU A 53 7.31 5.46 -13.79
C LEU A 53 5.89 5.03 -14.16
N ARG A 54 5.73 4.26 -15.25
CA ARG A 54 4.41 3.75 -15.67
C ARG A 54 3.74 2.87 -14.60
N LEU A 55 4.51 2.05 -13.87
CA LEU A 55 3.96 1.25 -12.78
C LEU A 55 3.54 2.12 -11.60
N SER A 56 4.34 3.12 -11.24
CA SER A 56 4.03 4.05 -10.15
C SER A 56 2.78 4.87 -10.47
N ASP A 57 2.67 5.37 -11.70
CA ASP A 57 1.50 6.08 -12.21
C ASP A 57 0.25 5.17 -12.18
N LEU A 58 0.38 3.91 -12.62
CA LEU A 58 -0.71 2.94 -12.56
C LEU A 58 -1.14 2.66 -11.11
N ILE A 59 -0.20 2.51 -10.18
CA ILE A 59 -0.51 2.29 -8.75
C ILE A 59 -1.26 3.51 -8.19
N GLN A 60 -0.80 4.73 -8.50
CA GLN A 60 -1.47 5.96 -8.06
C GLN A 60 -2.87 6.09 -8.67
N GLU A 61 -3.02 5.85 -9.97
CA GLU A 61 -4.32 5.84 -10.66
C GLU A 61 -5.28 4.84 -10.02
N ARG A 62 -4.82 3.61 -9.76
CA ARG A 62 -5.63 2.56 -9.12
C ARG A 62 -5.98 2.91 -7.68
N SER A 63 -5.04 3.46 -6.92
CA SER A 63 -5.27 3.94 -5.55
C SER A 63 -6.32 5.06 -5.52
N HIS A 64 -6.24 6.02 -6.45
CA HIS A 64 -7.22 7.09 -6.59
C HIS A 64 -8.60 6.56 -6.99
N LYS A 65 -8.66 5.63 -7.95
CA LYS A 65 -9.91 4.97 -8.35
C LYS A 65 -10.56 4.22 -7.19
N ASN A 66 -9.76 3.50 -6.39
CA ASN A 66 -10.24 2.81 -5.20
C ASN A 66 -10.76 3.81 -4.15
N GLY A 67 -10.08 4.94 -3.95
CA GLY A 67 -10.57 6.02 -3.10
C GLY A 67 -11.93 6.56 -3.54
N ALA A 68 -12.09 6.87 -4.84
CA ALA A 68 -13.37 7.33 -5.38
C ALA A 68 -14.49 6.28 -5.27
N GLN A 69 -14.15 4.98 -5.30
CA GLN A 69 -15.13 3.91 -5.06
C GLN A 69 -15.50 3.79 -3.59
N ASP A 70 -14.56 3.99 -2.66
CA ASP A 70 -14.80 4.02 -1.22
C ASP A 70 -15.75 5.17 -0.85
N ASP A 71 -15.51 6.37 -1.40
CA ASP A 71 -16.39 7.53 -1.19
C ASP A 71 -17.81 7.27 -1.70
N ARG A 72 -17.96 6.67 -2.89
CA ARG A 72 -19.28 6.27 -3.43
C ARG A 72 -19.98 5.23 -2.56
N ASN A 73 -19.24 4.25 -2.05
CA ASN A 73 -19.79 3.25 -1.14
C ASN A 73 -20.28 3.89 0.16
N ALA A 74 -19.56 4.89 0.68
CA ALA A 74 -19.99 5.66 1.84
C ALA A 74 -21.31 6.40 1.56
N THR A 75 -21.42 7.10 0.42
CA THR A 75 -22.65 7.80 0.02
C THR A 75 -23.84 6.85 -0.15
N LEU A 76 -23.65 5.73 -0.86
CA LEU A 76 -24.72 4.75 -1.06
C LEU A 76 -25.20 4.15 0.25
N ARG A 77 -24.30 3.95 1.23
CA ARG A 77 -24.69 3.50 2.57
C ARG A 77 -25.53 4.51 3.31
N GLU A 78 -25.16 5.79 3.25
CA GLU A 78 -25.96 6.85 3.85
C GLU A 78 -27.36 6.94 3.22
N GLU A 79 -27.47 6.75 1.90
CA GLU A 79 -28.77 6.68 1.21
C GLU A 79 -29.61 5.47 1.66
N VAL A 80 -28.99 4.28 1.75
CA VAL A 80 -29.66 3.07 2.24
C VAL A 80 -30.14 3.26 3.69
N ASP A 81 -29.30 3.81 4.57
CA ASP A 81 -29.66 4.11 5.96
C ASP A 81 -30.83 5.10 6.04
N ALA A 82 -30.83 6.14 5.21
CA ALA A 82 -31.90 7.14 5.15
C ALA A 82 -33.21 6.57 4.58
N LEU A 83 -33.15 5.62 3.66
CA LEU A 83 -34.33 4.90 3.16
C LEU A 83 -34.88 3.95 4.22
N ALA A 84 -34.01 3.18 4.89
CA ALA A 84 -34.41 2.26 5.96
C ALA A 84 -35.07 3.00 7.14
N GLN A 85 -34.59 4.20 7.50
CA GLN A 85 -35.20 5.03 8.55
C GLN A 85 -36.59 5.60 8.19
N ARG A 86 -36.91 5.69 6.89
CA ARG A 86 -38.23 6.16 6.43
C ARG A 86 -39.27 5.05 6.40
N ASP A 87 -38.84 3.79 6.56
CA ASP A 87 -39.75 2.68 6.67
C ASP A 87 -40.39 2.65 8.07
N ASN A 88 -41.69 2.91 8.15
CA ASN A 88 -42.44 3.09 9.41
C ASN A 88 -42.73 1.74 10.13
N GLY A 89 -42.11 0.64 9.70
CA GLY A 89 -42.35 -0.69 10.25
C GLY A 89 -41.61 -1.03 11.54
N SER A 90 -40.58 -0.24 11.93
CA SER A 90 -39.73 -0.57 13.08
C SER A 90 -40.24 0.06 14.38
N SER A 91 -40.20 -0.71 15.46
CA SER A 91 -40.46 -0.21 16.80
C SER A 91 -39.29 0.63 17.32
N ARG A 92 -39.57 1.56 18.26
CA ARG A 92 -38.53 2.36 18.94
C ARG A 92 -37.43 1.50 19.60
N ALA A 93 -37.77 0.30 20.06
CA ALA A 93 -36.82 -0.63 20.66
C ALA A 93 -35.86 -1.22 19.60
N GLU A 94 -36.37 -1.54 18.41
CA GLU A 94 -35.56 -2.03 17.29
C GLU A 94 -34.64 -0.94 16.75
N GLU A 95 -35.12 0.30 16.62
CA GLU A 95 -34.28 1.43 16.23
C GLU A 95 -33.13 1.67 17.20
N ALA A 96 -33.40 1.59 18.51
CA ALA A 96 -32.36 1.74 19.54
C ALA A 96 -31.33 0.61 19.47
N LYS A 97 -31.78 -0.63 19.21
CA LYS A 97 -30.92 -1.79 19.01
C LYS A 97 -30.06 -1.64 17.76
N LEU A 98 -30.63 -1.19 16.64
CA LEU A 98 -29.90 -0.92 15.40
C LEU A 98 -28.79 0.11 15.62
N LYS A 99 -29.12 1.27 16.22
CA LYS A 99 -28.14 2.32 16.51
C LYS A 99 -26.98 1.83 17.39
N ALA A 100 -27.26 0.97 18.36
CA ALA A 100 -26.23 0.36 19.19
C ALA A 100 -25.32 -0.59 18.39
N LEU A 101 -25.91 -1.40 17.50
CA LEU A 101 -25.16 -2.31 16.63
C LEU A 101 -24.28 -1.55 15.62
N GLU A 102 -24.80 -0.51 14.97
CA GLU A 102 -24.03 0.33 14.04
C GLU A 102 -22.83 1.00 14.72
N LYS A 103 -23.04 1.49 15.95
CA LYS A 103 -21.96 2.05 16.78
C LYS A 103 -20.89 1.00 17.08
N ASN A 104 -21.29 -0.20 17.50
CA ASN A 104 -20.36 -1.29 17.83
C ASN A 104 -19.63 -1.85 16.60
N ALA A 105 -20.31 -1.87 15.45
CA ALA A 105 -19.73 -2.24 14.16
C ALA A 105 -18.78 -1.17 13.62
N GLY A 106 -18.76 0.04 14.21
CA GLY A 106 -17.88 1.13 13.79
C GLY A 106 -18.31 1.82 12.50
N THR A 107 -19.55 1.60 12.03
CA THR A 107 -20.07 2.18 10.77
C THR A 107 -20.53 3.61 10.93
N LYS A 108 -20.66 4.12 12.16
CA LYS A 108 -20.99 5.53 12.41
C LYS A 108 -19.76 6.38 12.74
N PRO A 109 -19.82 7.69 12.43
CA PRO A 109 -18.80 8.65 12.85
C PRO A 109 -18.61 8.66 14.37
N VAL A 110 -17.38 8.87 14.81
CA VAL A 110 -17.03 8.97 16.23
C VAL A 110 -16.30 10.28 16.47
N LYS A 111 -16.80 11.10 17.39
CA LYS A 111 -16.21 12.38 17.78
C LYS A 111 -15.84 12.38 19.26
N GLY A 112 -14.71 13.02 19.59
CA GLY A 112 -14.30 13.26 20.96
C GLY A 112 -12.85 13.71 21.06
N GLN A 113 -12.31 13.73 22.28
CA GLN A 113 -10.88 13.88 22.48
C GLN A 113 -10.12 12.73 21.81
N GLY A 114 -8.87 12.96 21.45
CA GLY A 114 -8.09 11.95 20.75
C GLY A 114 -6.60 12.18 20.74
N VAL A 115 -5.89 11.23 20.15
CA VAL A 115 -4.44 11.24 19.97
C VAL A 115 -4.14 10.84 18.54
N THR A 116 -3.18 11.52 17.91
CA THR A 116 -2.58 11.11 16.63
C THR A 116 -1.13 10.72 16.84
N VAL A 117 -0.78 9.50 16.50
CA VAL A 117 0.60 9.00 16.45
C VAL A 117 1.09 9.08 15.01
N THR A 118 2.22 9.73 14.78
CA THR A 118 2.87 9.83 13.48
C THR A 118 4.18 9.05 13.50
N LEU A 119 4.32 8.12 12.55
CA LEU A 119 5.53 7.32 12.32
C LEU A 119 6.11 7.68 10.96
N THR A 120 7.42 7.81 10.86
CA THR A 120 8.11 8.15 9.61
C THR A 120 9.34 7.28 9.48
N ASP A 121 9.66 6.85 8.25
CA ASP A 121 10.94 6.23 7.94
C ASP A 121 12.11 7.14 8.36
N ALA A 122 13.28 6.55 8.54
CA ALA A 122 14.50 7.28 8.78
C ALA A 122 14.86 8.18 7.57
N PRO A 123 15.61 9.28 7.77
CA PRO A 123 16.06 10.10 6.66
C PRO A 123 16.96 9.31 5.70
N PRO A 124 17.03 9.70 4.41
CA PRO A 124 17.95 9.09 3.47
C PRO A 124 19.40 9.13 3.99
N ASN A 125 20.13 8.03 3.82
CA ASN A 125 21.51 7.87 4.30
C ASN A 125 21.67 8.00 5.83
N ALA A 126 20.64 7.64 6.60
CA ALA A 126 20.74 7.55 8.05
C ALA A 126 21.89 6.63 8.47
N THR A 127 22.71 7.10 9.40
CA THR A 127 23.76 6.33 10.07
C THR A 127 23.39 6.08 11.53
N ALA A 128 24.15 5.22 12.20
CA ALA A 128 24.01 5.05 13.64
C ALA A 128 24.23 6.39 14.38
N LYS A 129 23.23 6.82 15.17
CA LYS A 129 23.28 8.05 15.97
C LYS A 129 23.93 7.86 17.33
N ILE A 130 24.07 6.62 17.79
CA ILE A 130 24.62 6.27 19.09
C ILE A 130 25.99 5.60 18.87
N PRO A 131 27.06 6.06 19.54
CA PRO A 131 28.38 5.43 19.44
C PRO A 131 28.35 3.95 19.83
N GLY A 132 29.02 3.12 19.04
CA GLY A 132 29.16 1.68 19.31
C GLY A 132 28.03 0.81 18.76
N LEU A 133 27.01 1.38 18.12
CA LEU A 133 26.03 0.62 17.34
C LEU A 133 26.55 0.33 15.92
N PRO A 134 26.15 -0.80 15.32
CA PRO A 134 26.46 -1.08 13.92
C PRO A 134 25.73 -0.11 12.98
N GLU A 135 26.26 0.07 11.78
CA GLU A 135 25.55 0.83 10.74
C GLU A 135 24.23 0.15 10.36
N PRO A 136 23.15 0.93 10.18
CA PRO A 136 21.83 0.38 9.94
C PRO A 136 21.76 -0.38 8.62
N GLN A 137 21.04 -1.49 8.63
CA GLN A 137 20.64 -2.16 7.40
C GLN A 137 19.39 -1.48 6.84
N PRO A 138 19.07 -1.63 5.53
CA PRO A 138 17.88 -1.03 4.93
C PRO A 138 16.59 -1.36 5.68
N ASN A 139 16.52 -2.54 6.29
CA ASN A 139 15.37 -2.96 7.09
C ASN A 139 15.22 -2.16 8.39
N ASP A 140 16.31 -1.66 8.99
CA ASP A 140 16.26 -0.90 10.25
C ASP A 140 15.78 0.55 10.05
N LEU A 141 15.65 0.99 8.79
CA LEU A 141 15.38 2.37 8.40
C LEU A 141 13.93 2.61 7.95
N VAL A 142 13.12 1.55 7.83
CA VAL A 142 11.75 1.60 7.34
C VAL A 142 10.76 1.20 8.43
N ILE A 143 9.59 1.81 8.41
CA ILE A 143 8.46 1.39 9.24
C ILE A 143 7.91 0.07 8.73
N HIS A 144 7.69 -0.88 9.62
CA HIS A 144 7.09 -2.16 9.28
C HIS A 144 5.65 -2.29 9.78
N GLN A 145 5.02 -3.37 9.32
CA GLN A 145 3.65 -3.72 9.72
C GLN A 145 3.52 -3.87 11.24
N GLN A 146 4.49 -4.51 11.90
CA GLN A 146 4.43 -4.72 13.34
C GLN A 146 4.43 -3.41 14.14
N ASP A 147 5.08 -2.36 13.65
CA ASP A 147 5.16 -1.07 14.35
C ASP A 147 3.81 -0.36 14.32
N LEU A 148 3.18 -0.30 13.14
CA LEU A 148 1.83 0.24 12.98
C LEU A 148 0.79 -0.59 13.74
N GLN A 149 0.90 -1.92 13.67
CA GLN A 149 0.01 -2.82 14.39
C GLN A 149 0.17 -2.67 15.92
N ALA A 150 1.39 -2.47 16.41
CA ALA A 150 1.65 -2.21 17.84
C ALA A 150 0.97 -0.93 18.31
N VAL A 151 1.01 0.14 17.50
CA VAL A 151 0.31 1.40 17.80
C VAL A 151 -1.20 1.21 17.81
N VAL A 152 -1.76 0.56 16.79
CA VAL A 152 -3.21 0.28 16.71
C VAL A 152 -3.67 -0.54 17.93
N ASN A 153 -2.93 -1.61 18.27
CA ASN A 153 -3.26 -2.47 19.40
C ASN A 153 -3.15 -1.75 20.75
N ALA A 154 -2.11 -0.94 20.95
CA ALA A 154 -1.94 -0.15 22.16
C ALA A 154 -3.08 0.86 22.35
N LEU A 155 -3.51 1.52 21.27
CA LEU A 155 -4.63 2.45 21.31
C LEU A 155 -5.96 1.74 21.63
N TRP A 156 -6.22 0.56 21.05
CA TRP A 156 -7.38 -0.25 21.43
C TRP A 156 -7.31 -0.68 22.90
N HIS A 157 -6.15 -1.12 23.37
CA HIS A 157 -5.92 -1.48 24.76
C HIS A 157 -6.14 -0.30 25.72
N GLY A 158 -5.75 0.91 25.29
CA GLY A 158 -6.00 2.17 26.00
C GLY A 158 -7.45 2.67 25.95
N GLY A 159 -8.37 1.89 25.38
CA GLY A 159 -9.80 2.21 25.36
C GLY A 159 -10.21 3.16 24.25
N ALA A 160 -9.52 3.15 23.10
CA ALA A 160 -9.98 3.88 21.92
C ALA A 160 -11.43 3.49 21.55
N LYS A 161 -12.27 4.49 21.30
CA LYS A 161 -13.65 4.34 20.80
C LYS A 161 -13.71 4.19 19.27
N GLY A 162 -12.63 4.56 18.61
CA GLY A 162 -12.44 4.45 17.17
C GLY A 162 -11.01 4.80 16.82
N ILE A 163 -10.49 4.14 15.78
CA ILE A 163 -9.15 4.37 15.25
C ILE A 163 -9.26 4.52 13.74
N LYS A 164 -8.51 5.45 13.16
CA LYS A 164 -8.19 5.47 11.74
C LYS A 164 -6.69 5.40 11.53
N VAL A 165 -6.29 4.79 10.43
CA VAL A 165 -4.91 4.87 9.93
C VAL A 165 -4.98 5.60 8.60
N MET A 166 -4.19 6.67 8.48
CA MET A 166 -4.29 7.65 7.41
C MET A 166 -5.70 8.26 7.35
N ASP A 167 -6.47 7.92 6.33
CA ASP A 167 -7.84 8.33 6.11
C ASP A 167 -8.83 7.16 6.19
N GLN A 168 -8.39 5.98 6.61
CA GLN A 168 -9.18 4.75 6.63
C GLN A 168 -9.59 4.38 8.07
N ARG A 169 -10.90 4.35 8.33
CA ARG A 169 -11.46 3.87 9.61
C ARG A 169 -11.14 2.39 9.79
N LEU A 170 -10.70 2.00 10.98
CA LEU A 170 -10.49 0.61 11.36
C LEU A 170 -11.64 0.09 12.23
N ILE A 171 -11.97 -1.18 12.01
CA ILE A 171 -12.88 -2.01 12.80
C ILE A 171 -12.19 -3.33 13.17
N SER A 172 -12.86 -4.20 13.92
CA SER A 172 -12.29 -5.47 14.40
C SER A 172 -11.83 -6.42 13.28
N THR A 173 -12.38 -6.30 12.08
CA THR A 173 -12.02 -7.08 10.89
C THR A 173 -11.04 -6.36 9.97
N SER A 174 -10.60 -5.15 10.33
CA SER A 174 -9.60 -4.42 9.56
C SER A 174 -8.19 -4.95 9.86
N ALA A 175 -7.35 -5.00 8.82
CA ALA A 175 -5.97 -5.44 8.94
C ALA A 175 -5.00 -4.36 8.43
N VAL A 176 -3.94 -4.11 9.20
CA VAL A 176 -2.78 -3.34 8.75
C VAL A 176 -1.89 -4.29 7.96
N ARG A 177 -1.72 -4.05 6.66
CA ARG A 177 -0.91 -4.91 5.79
C ARG A 177 0.15 -4.11 5.06
N CYS A 178 1.41 -4.51 5.17
CA CYS A 178 2.47 -3.94 4.34
C CYS A 178 2.71 -4.79 3.09
N VAL A 179 3.03 -4.12 1.98
CA VAL A 179 3.57 -4.74 0.76
C VAL A 179 4.84 -3.99 0.39
N GLY A 180 5.97 -4.66 0.53
CA GLY A 180 7.28 -4.00 0.49
C GLY A 180 7.41 -2.96 1.59
N ASN A 181 7.82 -1.75 1.22
CA ASN A 181 7.95 -0.58 2.10
C ASN A 181 6.69 0.31 2.14
N THR A 182 5.56 -0.18 1.61
CA THR A 182 4.30 0.59 1.58
C THR A 182 3.21 -0.09 2.37
N LEU A 183 2.35 0.72 2.98
CA LEU A 183 1.16 0.26 3.68
C LEU A 183 0.01 0.14 2.68
N ILE A 184 -0.70 -0.99 2.71
CA ILE A 184 -1.95 -1.16 1.97
C ILE A 184 -3.11 -1.28 2.95
N LEU A 185 -4.06 -0.35 2.84
CA LEU A 185 -5.32 -0.38 3.59
C LEU A 185 -6.47 -0.31 2.60
N GLN A 186 -7.36 -1.30 2.64
CA GLN A 186 -8.58 -1.34 1.81
C GLN A 186 -8.31 -1.11 0.31
N GLY A 187 -7.20 -1.66 -0.19
CA GLY A 187 -6.80 -1.55 -1.59
C GLY A 187 -6.13 -0.22 -1.98
N ARG A 188 -5.90 0.68 -1.01
CA ARG A 188 -5.17 1.95 -1.21
C ARG A 188 -3.77 1.84 -0.63
N VAL A 189 -2.80 2.42 -1.34
CA VAL A 189 -1.38 2.40 -0.97
C VAL A 189 -1.01 3.71 -0.27
N TYR A 190 -0.28 3.62 0.83
CA TYR A 190 0.19 4.75 1.62
C TYR A 190 1.69 4.65 1.87
N SER A 191 2.34 5.81 1.78
CA SER A 191 3.74 6.01 2.17
C SER A 191 3.81 6.79 3.48
N PRO A 192 4.94 6.72 4.22
CA PRO A 192 5.15 7.55 5.38
C PRO A 192 5.12 9.06 5.02
N PRO A 193 4.80 9.96 5.97
CA PRO A 193 4.52 9.68 7.37
C PRO A 193 3.14 9.04 7.60
N TYR A 194 3.13 7.95 8.35
CA TYR A 194 1.91 7.22 8.72
C TYR A 194 1.26 7.84 9.94
N LYS A 195 -0.03 8.19 9.84
CA LYS A 195 -0.80 8.80 10.93
C LYS A 195 -1.84 7.83 11.46
N VAL A 196 -1.74 7.46 12.73
CA VAL A 196 -2.75 6.67 13.44
C VAL A 196 -3.49 7.59 14.40
N THR A 197 -4.76 7.89 14.12
CA THR A 197 -5.57 8.76 14.97
C THR A 197 -6.62 7.94 15.70
N ALA A 198 -6.69 8.09 17.02
CA ALA A 198 -7.69 7.46 17.87
C ALA A 198 -8.54 8.50 18.61
N VAL A 199 -9.83 8.22 18.76
CA VAL A 199 -10.73 8.95 19.67
C VAL A 199 -10.83 8.18 20.97
N GLY A 200 -10.59 8.82 22.11
CA GLY A 200 -10.60 8.21 23.43
C GLY A 200 -10.12 9.16 24.54
N ASN A 201 -10.03 8.66 25.77
CA ASN A 201 -9.43 9.42 26.86
C ASN A 201 -7.92 9.58 26.57
N ARG A 202 -7.44 10.82 26.44
CA ARG A 202 -6.05 11.10 26.01
C ARG A 202 -5.00 10.52 26.93
N GLU A 203 -5.24 10.57 28.24
CA GLU A 203 -4.33 10.05 29.25
C GLU A 203 -4.24 8.53 29.15
N ALA A 204 -5.38 7.84 29.10
CA ALA A 204 -5.42 6.39 28.94
C ALA A 204 -4.76 5.93 27.63
N LEU A 205 -5.03 6.62 26.52
CA LEU A 205 -4.41 6.34 25.22
C LEU A 205 -2.89 6.54 25.26
N THR A 206 -2.43 7.66 25.82
CA THR A 206 -0.98 7.96 25.91
C THR A 206 -0.27 6.99 26.85
N ASN A 207 -0.89 6.62 27.97
CA ASN A 207 -0.35 5.64 28.90
C ASN A 207 -0.22 4.26 28.25
N ALA A 208 -1.22 3.83 27.47
CA ALA A 208 -1.17 2.56 26.76
C ALA A 208 -0.09 2.54 25.66
N LEU A 209 0.14 3.66 24.96
CA LEU A 209 1.25 3.79 24.01
C LEU A 209 2.60 3.63 24.72
N THR A 210 2.80 4.33 25.84
CA THR A 210 4.07 4.31 26.60
C THR A 210 4.31 2.95 27.27
N ALA A 211 3.26 2.25 27.71
CA ALA A 211 3.36 0.96 28.38
C ALA A 211 3.62 -0.22 27.42
N SER A 212 3.42 -0.04 26.11
CA SER A 212 3.54 -1.12 25.12
C SER A 212 5.01 -1.52 24.89
N PRO A 213 5.42 -2.77 25.19
CA PRO A 213 6.80 -3.22 24.96
C PRO A 213 7.21 -3.18 23.47
N ALA A 214 6.26 -3.44 22.57
CA ALA A 214 6.51 -3.38 21.13
C ALA A 214 6.83 -1.95 20.66
N ILE A 215 6.12 -0.95 21.21
CA ILE A 215 6.40 0.46 20.94
C ILE A 215 7.73 0.87 21.58
N GLN A 216 8.03 0.42 22.80
CA GLN A 216 9.33 0.68 23.44
C GLN A 216 10.50 0.14 22.61
N ASN A 217 10.35 -1.04 22.00
CA ASN A 217 11.35 -1.57 21.06
C ASN A 217 11.48 -0.68 19.82
N TYR A 218 10.37 -0.28 19.20
CA TYR A 218 10.39 0.67 18.08
C TYR A 218 11.11 1.99 18.43
N LEU A 219 10.87 2.52 19.63
CA LEU A 219 11.51 3.76 20.08
C LEU A 219 13.04 3.63 20.25
N GLN A 220 13.57 2.41 20.43
CA GLN A 220 15.03 2.19 20.40
C GLN A 220 15.58 2.44 18.99
N TYR A 221 14.86 2.02 17.95
CA TYR A 221 15.24 2.27 16.55
C TYR A 221 15.09 3.75 16.17
N VAL A 222 14.05 4.43 16.67
CA VAL A 222 13.91 5.90 16.58
C VAL A 222 15.16 6.61 17.11
N ASN A 223 15.64 6.21 18.29
CA ASN A 223 16.83 6.80 18.90
C ASN A 223 18.13 6.41 18.20
N ALA A 224 18.26 5.14 17.80
CA ALA A 224 19.46 4.59 17.19
C ALA A 224 19.68 5.07 15.76
N TYR A 225 18.63 5.13 14.94
CA TYR A 225 18.73 5.31 13.48
C TYR A 225 17.90 6.48 12.96
N GLY A 226 17.12 7.15 13.81
CA GLY A 226 16.44 8.38 13.44
C GLY A 226 15.10 8.22 12.73
N LEU A 227 14.41 7.09 12.94
CA LEU A 227 13.00 6.96 12.58
C LEU A 227 12.16 8.03 13.29
N GLY A 228 11.04 8.42 12.70
CA GLY A 228 10.15 9.43 13.23
C GLY A 228 9.16 8.87 14.25
N TRP A 229 9.00 9.55 15.38
CA TRP A 229 7.91 9.31 16.33
C TRP A 229 7.36 10.63 16.84
N LYS A 230 6.06 10.84 16.68
CA LYS A 230 5.37 12.02 17.22
C LYS A 230 3.99 11.64 17.73
N VAL A 231 3.64 12.14 18.91
CA VAL A 231 2.31 11.95 19.51
C VAL A 231 1.68 13.32 19.70
N ASP A 232 0.61 13.60 18.98
CA ASP A 232 -0.17 14.83 19.05
C ASP A 232 -1.48 14.56 19.79
N GLN A 233 -1.84 15.44 20.72
CA GLN A 233 -3.11 15.35 21.44
C GLN A 233 -4.15 16.30 20.86
N HIS A 234 -5.41 15.89 20.84
CA HIS A 234 -6.53 16.67 20.29
C HIS A 234 -7.65 16.80 21.32
N GLU A 235 -8.13 18.03 21.54
CA GLU A 235 -9.33 18.28 22.35
C GLU A 235 -10.59 17.78 21.66
N ALA A 236 -10.62 17.84 20.33
CA ALA A 236 -11.69 17.29 19.52
C ALA A 236 -11.13 16.78 18.18
N VAL A 237 -11.49 15.56 17.82
CA VAL A 237 -11.28 14.97 16.52
C VAL A 237 -12.50 14.11 16.16
N THR A 238 -12.85 14.11 14.87
CA THR A 238 -13.93 13.29 14.32
C THR A 238 -13.32 12.25 13.39
N LEU A 239 -13.68 10.99 13.58
CA LEU A 239 -13.37 9.90 12.68
C LEU A 239 -14.61 9.56 11.85
N PRO A 240 -14.47 9.30 10.54
CA PRO A 240 -15.60 8.84 9.73
C PRO A 240 -16.08 7.46 10.19
N GLY A 241 -17.29 7.08 9.78
CA GLY A 241 -17.76 5.70 9.87
C GLY A 241 -16.97 4.79 8.95
N TYR A 242 -16.97 3.49 9.24
CA TYR A 242 -16.40 2.49 8.34
C TYR A 242 -17.26 2.31 7.09
N SER A 243 -16.68 2.59 5.92
CA SER A 243 -17.32 2.53 4.60
C SER A 243 -17.15 1.19 3.89
N GLY A 244 -16.17 0.37 4.30
CA GLY A 244 -15.90 -0.94 3.72
C GLY A 244 -16.94 -2.00 4.10
N THR A 245 -16.91 -3.15 3.40
CA THR A 245 -17.82 -4.28 3.63
C THR A 245 -17.72 -4.81 5.07
N VAL A 246 -18.86 -4.97 5.73
CA VAL A 246 -19.00 -5.64 7.05
C VAL A 246 -19.55 -7.06 6.92
N ASP A 247 -19.79 -7.51 5.69
CA ASP A 247 -20.36 -8.83 5.42
C ASP A 247 -19.34 -9.91 5.76
N LEU A 248 -19.84 -10.97 6.40
CA LEU A 248 -19.05 -12.14 6.73
C LEU A 248 -19.34 -13.24 5.70
N HIS A 249 -18.29 -13.83 5.13
CA HIS A 249 -18.46 -14.85 4.09
C HIS A 249 -19.00 -16.19 4.61
N TYR A 250 -18.72 -16.53 5.88
CA TYR A 250 -19.02 -17.84 6.45
C TYR A 250 -19.99 -17.78 7.63
N ALA A 251 -20.07 -16.63 8.32
CA ALA A 251 -20.95 -16.45 9.47
C ALA A 251 -22.24 -15.75 9.06
N GLN A 252 -23.37 -16.18 9.63
CA GLN A 252 -24.67 -15.57 9.41
C GLN A 252 -25.29 -15.17 10.75
N PRO A 253 -26.08 -14.07 10.80
CA PRO A 253 -26.86 -13.75 11.98
C PRO A 253 -27.80 -14.90 12.33
N VAL A 254 -27.92 -15.20 13.62
CA VAL A 254 -28.95 -16.14 14.09
C VAL A 254 -30.31 -15.52 13.77
N LYS A 255 -31.16 -16.26 13.06
CA LYS A 255 -32.52 -15.82 12.76
C LYS A 255 -33.28 -15.67 14.09
N PRO A 256 -34.02 -14.57 14.29
CA PRO A 256 -34.86 -14.40 15.48
C PRO A 256 -35.95 -15.46 15.56
#